data_AF-S0F6D7-F1
#
_entry.id   AF-S0F6D7-F1
#
_cell.length_a   1.000
_cell.length_b   1.000
_cell.length_c   1.000
_cell.angle_alpha   90.00
_cell.angle_beta   90.00
_cell.angle_gamma   90.00
#
_symmetry.space_group_name_H-M   'P 1'
#
loop_
_entity.id
_entity.type
_entity.pdbx_description
1 polymer ?
#
loop_
_entity_poly.entity_id
_entity_poly.type
_entity_poly.pdbx_seq_one_letter_code
_entity_poly.pdbx_strand_id
1 'polypeptide(L)'
;MSKRDTIFISHSTPQDNEFSIWIASRLELLGYKVWVDKNGLLGGERFWPTIQKAIDCSIKILFVYSKNILNSDGVLKPGIENELEYGKSIAIQNGLSDFIIPLHIDDSQYHLAIGMPNINHIPFTDNWAVGLKQLLRKLEKDEVPRNKELNSSSFSEWYENEYSSNISIKYNKRLYYSSWWGFRTLPPIFYIFRFRSSEQAKLVRDLNQSIPINLNNNLITSFEPNLIMTIEGRKDLFDNDITPDNVFVCNVKDLYYCDAFSNSFPTYNDSINAFKRLMMSVWNSFLRKKGLFKYEFSGRRLAYYKPQISNNKNDIRFVYPFSNGKRKKRKSLLGKYKSLLWHYAISANVLIDPFFCYLVKSHLVFTSDGKTPISDERKMHTYRRDKAKMFFNEEWRDLFLAMIQSLKDQDGKIIFPVTYDNDYIEFKEWPELFWSDFDYHDPNIPMSIDCISDYVEDSEILMYNDN
;
A
#
# COMPACT_ATOMS: atom_id res chain seq x y z
N MET A 1 29.25 -9.84 -42.23
CA MET A 1 28.66 -10.60 -41.10
C MET A 1 27.45 -9.83 -40.62
N SER A 2 26.31 -10.49 -40.41
CA SER A 2 25.16 -9.82 -39.78
C SER A 2 25.58 -9.37 -38.38
N LYS A 3 25.09 -8.20 -37.95
CA LYS A 3 25.38 -7.67 -36.62
C LYS A 3 24.66 -8.55 -35.59
N ARG A 4 25.41 -9.18 -34.69
CA ARG A 4 24.86 -9.92 -33.54
C ARG A 4 24.46 -8.94 -32.46
N ASP A 5 23.17 -8.74 -32.29
CA ASP A 5 22.61 -7.73 -31.38
C ASP A 5 21.44 -8.27 -30.53
N THR A 6 21.10 -9.55 -30.69
CA THR A 6 19.89 -10.14 -30.10
C THR A 6 20.24 -11.09 -28.95
N ILE A 7 19.49 -11.05 -27.86
CA ILE A 7 19.56 -12.02 -26.76
C ILE A 7 18.55 -13.13 -27.04
N PHE A 8 19.00 -14.37 -27.18
CA PHE A 8 18.14 -15.53 -27.40
C PHE A 8 17.81 -16.19 -26.07
N ILE A 9 16.54 -16.57 -25.84
CA ILE A 9 16.11 -17.25 -24.61
C ILE A 9 15.67 -18.67 -24.94
N SER A 10 16.51 -19.64 -24.54
CA SER A 10 16.22 -21.08 -24.64
C SER A 10 15.55 -21.55 -23.35
N HIS A 11 14.39 -22.19 -23.47
CA HIS A 11 13.58 -22.60 -22.32
C HIS A 11 12.74 -23.84 -22.62
N SER A 12 12.19 -24.45 -21.56
CA SER A 12 11.32 -25.61 -21.68
C SER A 12 9.86 -25.20 -21.91
N THR A 13 9.33 -25.41 -23.11
CA THR A 13 7.93 -25.14 -23.44
C THR A 13 7.02 -26.32 -23.04
N PRO A 14 5.85 -26.10 -22.40
CA PRO A 14 5.32 -24.82 -21.87
C PRO A 14 5.72 -24.52 -20.41
N GLN A 15 6.45 -25.41 -19.74
CA GLN A 15 6.61 -25.39 -18.28
C GLN A 15 7.37 -24.16 -17.75
N ASP A 16 8.36 -23.67 -18.49
CA ASP A 16 9.20 -22.53 -18.11
C ASP A 16 8.77 -21.24 -18.82
N ASN A 17 7.59 -21.24 -19.45
CA ASN A 17 7.10 -20.10 -20.21
C ASN A 17 7.05 -18.86 -19.34
N GLU A 18 6.38 -18.91 -18.19
CA GLU A 18 6.16 -17.77 -17.27
C GLU A 18 7.45 -16.99 -16.99
N PHE A 19 8.49 -17.70 -16.54
CA PHE A 19 9.80 -17.12 -16.27
C PHE A 19 10.43 -16.52 -17.54
N SER A 20 10.37 -17.26 -18.65
CA SER A 20 10.94 -16.84 -19.94
C SER A 20 10.26 -15.59 -20.50
N ILE A 21 8.94 -15.43 -20.28
CA ILE A 21 8.20 -14.20 -20.61
C ILE A 21 8.69 -13.05 -19.75
N TRP A 22 8.74 -13.29 -18.43
CA TRP A 22 9.05 -12.27 -17.45
C TRP A 22 10.45 -11.70 -17.69
N ILE A 23 11.44 -12.56 -17.92
CA ILE A 23 12.81 -12.09 -18.16
C ILE A 23 12.94 -11.41 -19.52
N ALA A 24 12.24 -11.90 -20.56
CA ALA A 24 12.20 -11.26 -21.86
C ALA A 24 11.64 -9.83 -21.78
N SER A 25 10.50 -9.64 -21.12
CA SER A 25 9.86 -8.33 -20.99
C SER A 25 10.73 -7.34 -20.22
N ARG A 26 11.40 -7.78 -19.14
CA ARG A 26 12.32 -6.92 -18.38
C ARG A 26 13.53 -6.50 -19.19
N LEU A 27 14.11 -7.39 -19.98
CA LEU A 27 15.26 -7.09 -20.83
C LEU A 27 14.86 -6.14 -21.98
N GLU A 28 13.70 -6.36 -22.61
CA GLU A 28 13.20 -5.45 -23.64
C GLU A 28 12.95 -4.03 -23.11
N LEU A 29 12.31 -3.90 -21.93
CA LEU A 29 12.09 -2.60 -21.27
C LEU A 29 13.40 -1.86 -20.96
N LEU A 30 14.49 -2.59 -20.77
CA LEU A 30 15.82 -2.03 -20.54
C LEU A 30 16.57 -1.73 -21.85
N GLY A 31 15.91 -1.91 -23.00
CA GLY A 31 16.40 -1.60 -24.34
C GLY A 31 17.17 -2.72 -25.03
N TYR A 32 17.19 -3.94 -24.48
CA TYR A 32 17.81 -5.08 -25.14
C TYR A 32 16.89 -5.66 -26.21
N LYS A 33 17.47 -6.09 -27.33
CA LYS A 33 16.72 -6.83 -28.36
C LYS A 33 16.68 -8.29 -27.95
N VAL A 34 15.48 -8.81 -27.67
CA VAL A 34 15.30 -10.17 -27.16
C VAL A 34 14.53 -11.02 -28.18
N TRP A 35 14.83 -12.32 -28.22
CA TRP A 35 14.08 -13.31 -28.96
C TRP A 35 13.72 -14.46 -28.02
N VAL A 36 12.43 -14.81 -27.95
CA VAL A 36 11.89 -15.94 -27.19
C VAL A 36 10.85 -16.66 -28.05
N ASP A 37 10.86 -18.00 -28.00
CA ASP A 37 9.95 -18.86 -28.76
C ASP A 37 8.52 -18.79 -28.19
N LYS A 38 7.77 -17.75 -28.56
CA LYS A 38 6.46 -17.46 -27.95
C LYS A 38 5.42 -16.90 -28.89
N ASN A 39 5.78 -16.65 -30.15
CA ASN A 39 4.79 -16.35 -31.17
C ASN A 39 4.27 -17.66 -31.73
N GLY A 40 3.02 -17.98 -31.39
CA GLY A 40 2.27 -19.04 -32.04
C GLY A 40 2.46 -18.97 -33.55
N LEU A 41 3.11 -20.00 -34.09
CA LEU A 41 3.01 -20.32 -35.50
C LEU A 41 1.52 -20.42 -35.80
N LEU A 42 1.01 -19.56 -36.68
CA LEU A 42 -0.37 -19.59 -37.15
C LEU A 42 -0.70 -20.91 -37.89
N GLY A 43 0.32 -21.73 -38.17
CA GLY A 43 0.28 -23.03 -38.84
C GLY A 43 0.90 -22.96 -40.24
N GLY A 44 1.91 -23.80 -40.52
CA GLY A 44 2.48 -23.99 -41.88
C GLY A 44 3.96 -23.62 -42.09
N GLU A 45 4.62 -22.95 -41.14
CA GLU A 45 6.05 -22.59 -41.26
C GLU A 45 6.99 -23.69 -40.74
N ARG A 46 8.20 -23.81 -41.31
CA ARG A 46 9.23 -24.73 -40.81
C ARG A 46 9.83 -24.14 -39.52
N PHE A 47 9.63 -24.85 -38.39
CA PHE A 47 10.05 -24.48 -37.04
C PHE A 47 11.56 -24.21 -36.90
N TRP A 48 12.40 -25.09 -37.46
CA TRP A 48 13.85 -25.07 -37.23
C TRP A 48 14.63 -23.94 -37.95
N PRO A 49 14.35 -23.59 -39.22
CA PRO A 49 15.04 -22.48 -39.91
C PRO A 49 14.92 -21.11 -39.23
N THR A 50 13.80 -20.83 -38.55
CA THR A 50 13.58 -19.57 -37.84
C THR A 50 14.44 -19.49 -36.57
N ILE A 51 14.48 -20.58 -35.79
CA ILE A 51 15.31 -20.71 -34.60
C ILE A 51 16.78 -20.59 -34.96
N GLN A 52 17.21 -21.28 -36.03
CA GLN A 52 18.58 -21.23 -36.51
C GLN A 52 19.01 -19.80 -36.85
N LYS A 53 18.17 -19.07 -37.60
CA LYS A 53 18.41 -17.66 -37.95
C LYS A 53 18.43 -16.74 -36.72
N ALA A 54 17.59 -17.02 -35.72
CA ALA A 54 17.58 -16.27 -34.46
C ALA A 54 18.87 -16.47 -33.67
N ILE A 55 19.36 -17.72 -33.55
CA ILE A 55 20.62 -18.03 -32.88
C ILE A 55 21.81 -17.42 -33.65
N ASP A 56 21.82 -17.43 -34.98
CA ASP A 56 22.88 -16.81 -35.79
C ASP A 56 23.05 -15.30 -35.51
N CYS A 57 21.92 -14.62 -35.25
CA CYS A 57 21.86 -13.19 -34.92
C CYS A 57 22.07 -12.91 -33.43
N SER A 58 22.21 -13.94 -32.61
CA SER A 58 22.29 -13.79 -31.16
C SER A 58 23.70 -13.40 -30.70
N ILE A 59 23.78 -12.48 -29.74
CA ILE A 59 25.01 -12.10 -29.04
C ILE A 59 25.21 -12.91 -27.76
N LYS A 60 24.12 -13.33 -27.12
CA LYS A 60 24.08 -14.19 -25.94
C LYS A 60 22.86 -15.12 -26.01
N ILE A 61 23.02 -16.33 -25.49
CA ILE A 61 21.95 -17.30 -25.25
C ILE A 61 21.74 -17.37 -23.73
N LEU A 62 20.55 -16.98 -23.28
CA LEU A 62 20.10 -17.21 -21.92
C LEU A 62 19.40 -18.56 -21.88
N PHE A 63 19.96 -19.49 -21.13
CA PHE A 63 19.41 -20.84 -21.00
C PHE A 63 18.66 -20.96 -19.67
N VAL A 64 17.35 -21.12 -19.73
CA VAL A 64 16.52 -21.31 -18.53
C VAL A 64 16.74 -22.73 -18.01
N TYR A 65 17.40 -22.83 -16.87
CA TYR A 65 17.81 -24.06 -16.22
C TYR A 65 16.83 -24.42 -15.11
N SER A 66 16.09 -25.51 -15.33
CA SER A 66 15.06 -26.03 -14.44
C SER A 66 15.04 -27.56 -14.48
N LYS A 67 14.30 -28.21 -13.58
CA LYS A 67 13.99 -29.66 -13.68
C LYS A 67 13.22 -30.00 -14.96
N ASN A 68 12.53 -29.03 -15.56
CA ASN A 68 11.66 -29.22 -16.72
C ASN A 68 12.43 -29.33 -18.04
N ILE A 69 13.74 -29.09 -18.05
CA ILE A 69 14.59 -29.26 -19.25
C ILE A 69 14.74 -30.74 -19.65
N LEU A 70 14.43 -31.66 -18.74
CA LEU A 70 14.47 -33.10 -18.96
C LEU A 70 13.11 -33.65 -19.38
N ASN A 71 13.13 -34.67 -20.22
CA ASN A 71 11.99 -35.55 -20.50
C ASN A 71 11.79 -36.54 -19.35
N SER A 72 10.66 -37.26 -19.38
CA SER A 72 10.31 -38.32 -18.41
C SER A 72 11.40 -39.39 -18.24
N ASP A 73 12.24 -39.58 -19.26
CA ASP A 73 13.33 -40.56 -19.29
C ASP A 73 14.67 -40.01 -18.76
N GLY A 74 14.68 -38.78 -18.22
CA GLY A 74 15.89 -38.16 -17.64
C GLY A 74 16.90 -37.63 -18.68
N VAL A 75 16.51 -37.56 -19.95
CA VAL A 75 17.30 -36.99 -21.06
C VAL A 75 16.84 -35.57 -21.37
N LEU A 76 17.72 -34.70 -21.82
CA LEU A 76 17.35 -33.35 -22.27
C LEU A 76 16.26 -33.41 -23.35
N LYS A 77 15.35 -32.44 -23.30
CA LYS A 77 14.36 -32.25 -24.36
C LYS A 77 15.10 -32.01 -25.69
N PRO A 78 14.76 -32.72 -26.78
CA PRO A 78 15.51 -32.66 -28.04
C PRO A 78 15.52 -31.26 -28.66
N GLY A 79 14.48 -30.44 -28.44
CA GLY A 79 14.49 -29.03 -28.88
C GLY A 79 15.58 -28.20 -28.19
N ILE A 80 15.66 -28.31 -26.86
CA ILE A 80 16.67 -27.60 -26.05
C ILE A 80 18.08 -28.11 -26.38
N GLU A 81 18.24 -29.43 -26.51
CA GLU A 81 19.51 -30.04 -26.87
C GLU A 81 20.04 -29.52 -28.21
N ASN A 82 19.20 -29.53 -29.25
CA ASN A 82 19.56 -29.02 -30.57
C ASN A 82 19.92 -27.52 -30.55
N GLU A 83 19.18 -26.69 -29.79
CA GLU A 83 19.48 -25.26 -29.64
C GLU A 83 20.84 -25.02 -28.97
N LEU A 84 21.13 -25.75 -27.89
CA LEU A 84 22.38 -25.64 -27.16
C LEU A 84 23.57 -26.18 -27.96
N GLU A 85 23.42 -27.29 -28.69
CA GLU A 85 24.46 -27.81 -29.56
C GLU A 85 24.77 -26.85 -30.71
N TYR A 86 23.73 -26.31 -31.34
CA TYR A 86 23.91 -25.31 -32.40
C TYR A 86 24.57 -24.04 -31.85
N GLY A 87 24.13 -23.55 -30.68
CA GLY A 87 24.75 -22.42 -29.99
C GLY A 87 26.22 -22.66 -29.65
N LYS A 88 26.59 -23.85 -29.16
CA LYS A 88 27.98 -24.24 -28.90
C LYS A 88 28.82 -24.22 -30.18
N SER A 89 28.28 -24.72 -31.29
CA SER A 89 28.99 -24.72 -32.59
C SER A 89 29.31 -23.29 -33.06
N ILE A 90 28.36 -22.37 -32.89
CA ILE A 90 28.54 -20.94 -33.21
C ILE A 90 29.58 -20.30 -32.31
N ALA A 91 29.55 -20.60 -31.02
CA ALA A 91 30.53 -20.07 -30.06
C ALA A 91 31.95 -20.48 -30.44
N ILE A 92 32.17 -21.75 -30.82
CA ILE A 92 33.47 -22.25 -31.26
C ILE A 92 33.90 -21.60 -32.58
N GLN A 93 33.02 -21.59 -33.58
CA GLN A 93 33.33 -21.04 -34.91
C GLN A 93 33.71 -19.57 -34.87
N ASN A 94 33.14 -18.80 -33.94
CA ASN A 94 33.32 -17.35 -33.84
C ASN A 94 34.16 -16.91 -32.63
N GLY A 95 34.75 -17.87 -31.89
CA GLY A 95 35.57 -17.58 -30.72
C GLY A 95 34.85 -16.81 -29.61
N LEU A 96 33.55 -17.06 -29.40
CA LEU A 96 32.74 -16.33 -28.42
C LEU A 96 32.93 -16.91 -27.01
N SER A 97 33.31 -16.05 -26.06
CA SER A 97 33.35 -16.37 -24.63
C SER A 97 32.01 -16.10 -23.95
N ASP A 98 31.66 -16.92 -22.96
CA ASP A 98 30.44 -16.79 -22.15
C ASP A 98 29.17 -16.61 -23.00
N PHE A 99 29.08 -17.34 -24.12
CA PHE A 99 27.99 -17.18 -25.08
C PHE A 99 26.67 -17.73 -24.55
N ILE A 100 26.72 -18.83 -23.79
CA ILE A 100 25.56 -19.45 -23.14
C ILE A 100 25.62 -19.14 -21.64
N ILE A 101 24.56 -18.53 -21.11
CA ILE A 101 24.43 -18.12 -19.71
C ILE A 101 23.26 -18.88 -19.08
N PRO A 102 23.53 -19.85 -18.19
CA PRO A 102 22.47 -20.56 -17.47
C PRO A 102 21.78 -19.67 -16.42
N LEU A 103 20.45 -19.65 -16.43
CA LEU A 103 19.58 -19.00 -15.45
C LEU A 103 18.90 -20.07 -14.60
N HIS A 104 19.29 -20.21 -13.34
CA HIS A 104 18.85 -21.31 -12.49
C HIS A 104 17.59 -20.93 -11.72
N ILE A 105 16.44 -21.52 -12.05
CA ILE A 105 15.12 -21.02 -11.60
C ILE A 105 14.42 -21.87 -10.53
N ASP A 106 14.89 -23.08 -10.24
CA ASP A 106 14.29 -23.99 -9.26
C ASP A 106 15.35 -24.76 -8.45
N ASP A 107 14.95 -25.69 -7.59
CA ASP A 107 15.88 -26.52 -6.81
C ASP A 107 16.49 -27.67 -7.64
N SER A 108 16.83 -27.43 -8.91
CA SER A 108 17.46 -28.43 -9.77
C SER A 108 18.91 -28.70 -9.37
N GLN A 109 19.37 -29.94 -9.56
CA GLN A 109 20.78 -30.26 -9.38
C GLN A 109 21.60 -29.66 -10.51
N TYR A 110 22.78 -29.12 -10.25
CA TYR A 110 23.64 -28.50 -11.28
C TYR A 110 24.17 -29.47 -12.36
N HIS A 111 23.97 -30.78 -12.19
CA HIS A 111 24.44 -31.83 -13.08
C HIS A 111 23.33 -32.46 -13.95
N LEU A 112 22.17 -31.83 -14.10
CA LEU A 112 21.10 -32.37 -14.97
C LEU A 112 21.47 -32.42 -16.45
N ALA A 113 22.45 -31.64 -16.89
CA ALA A 113 22.86 -31.57 -18.29
C ALA A 113 24.39 -31.63 -18.43
N ILE A 114 24.86 -32.37 -19.44
CA ILE A 114 26.29 -32.60 -19.68
C ILE A 114 27.00 -31.26 -19.97
N GLY A 115 28.06 -30.97 -19.19
CA GLY A 115 28.88 -29.77 -19.31
C GLY A 115 28.40 -28.55 -18.50
N MET A 116 27.23 -28.61 -17.87
CA MET A 116 26.70 -27.52 -17.02
C MET A 116 27.34 -27.35 -15.63
N PRO A 117 27.93 -28.39 -14.99
CA PRO A 117 28.67 -28.21 -13.72
C PRO A 117 29.90 -27.29 -13.81
N ASN A 118 30.41 -27.06 -15.03
CA ASN A 118 31.63 -26.28 -15.28
C ASN A 118 31.35 -24.83 -15.70
N ILE A 119 30.08 -24.40 -15.71
CA ILE A 119 29.65 -23.05 -16.08
C ILE A 119 29.04 -22.40 -14.83
N ASN A 120 29.32 -21.12 -14.59
CA ASN A 120 28.67 -20.39 -13.50
C ASN A 120 27.23 -20.02 -13.87
N HIS A 121 26.28 -20.44 -13.04
CA HIS A 121 24.85 -20.13 -13.20
C HIS A 121 24.51 -18.81 -12.52
N ILE A 122 23.50 -18.11 -13.03
CA ILE A 122 22.90 -16.97 -12.35
C ILE A 122 21.67 -17.47 -11.57
N PRO A 123 21.64 -17.33 -10.24
CA PRO A 123 20.53 -17.83 -9.42
C PRO A 123 19.29 -16.94 -9.54
N PHE A 124 18.15 -17.57 -9.79
CA PHE A 124 16.80 -16.99 -9.80
C PHE A 124 15.85 -17.77 -8.86
N THR A 125 16.37 -18.65 -8.00
CA THR A 125 15.58 -19.55 -7.13
C THR A 125 14.77 -18.80 -6.06
N ASP A 126 15.38 -17.85 -5.36
CA ASP A 126 14.73 -17.19 -4.21
C ASP A 126 14.01 -15.89 -4.62
N ASN A 127 14.66 -15.08 -5.47
CA ASN A 127 14.15 -13.76 -5.85
C ASN A 127 14.60 -13.38 -7.26
N TRP A 128 13.65 -13.27 -8.18
CA TRP A 128 13.93 -12.96 -9.58
C TRP A 128 14.56 -11.59 -9.79
N ALA A 129 14.27 -10.59 -8.94
CA ALA A 129 14.87 -9.26 -9.04
C ALA A 129 16.37 -9.28 -8.70
N VAL A 130 16.79 -10.13 -7.76
CA VAL A 130 18.21 -10.31 -7.40
C VAL A 130 18.96 -10.98 -8.56
N GLY A 131 18.39 -12.04 -9.13
CA GLY A 131 18.92 -12.71 -10.32
C GLY A 131 19.04 -11.75 -11.52
N LEU A 132 18.01 -10.94 -11.77
CA LEU A 132 18.00 -9.94 -12.84
C LEU A 132 19.13 -8.92 -12.64
N LYS A 133 19.35 -8.41 -11.43
CA LYS A 133 20.44 -7.47 -11.14
C LYS A 133 21.82 -8.08 -11.46
N GLN A 134 22.01 -9.36 -11.17
CA GLN A 134 23.25 -10.07 -11.49
C GLN A 134 23.39 -10.30 -13.00
N LEU A 135 22.31 -10.67 -13.69
CA LEU A 135 22.30 -10.80 -15.15
C LEU A 135 22.63 -9.47 -15.83
N LEU A 136 22.05 -8.35 -15.39
CA LEU A 136 22.33 -7.04 -15.97
C LEU A 136 23.79 -6.64 -15.80
N ARG A 137 24.40 -6.88 -14.64
CA ARG A 137 25.84 -6.67 -14.43
C ARG A 137 26.70 -7.49 -15.40
N LYS A 138 26.28 -8.73 -15.70
CA LYS A 138 26.97 -9.58 -16.67
C LYS A 138 26.81 -9.07 -18.10
N LEU A 139 25.60 -8.69 -18.51
CA LEU A 139 25.34 -8.14 -19.84
C LEU A 139 26.06 -6.80 -20.08
N GLU A 140 26.15 -5.95 -19.05
CA GLU A 140 26.91 -4.69 -19.10
C GLU A 140 28.42 -4.94 -19.18
N LYS A 141 28.95 -5.90 -18.41
CA LYS A 141 30.36 -6.31 -18.48
C LYS A 141 30.73 -6.87 -19.86
N ASP A 142 29.80 -7.56 -20.50
CA ASP A 142 29.98 -8.18 -21.82
C ASP A 142 29.64 -7.20 -22.97
N GLU A 143 29.42 -5.92 -22.66
CA GLU A 143 29.14 -4.85 -23.63
C GLU A 143 27.97 -5.15 -24.59
N VAL A 144 26.93 -5.84 -24.08
CA VAL A 144 25.75 -6.17 -24.88
C VAL A 144 25.00 -4.90 -25.27
N PRO A 145 24.71 -4.67 -26.57
CA PRO A 145 24.11 -3.43 -27.04
C PRO A 145 22.68 -3.28 -26.53
N ARG A 146 22.34 -2.07 -26.07
CA ARG A 146 20.98 -1.65 -25.69
C ARG A 146 20.58 -0.39 -26.45
N ASN A 147 19.38 -0.38 -27.03
CA ASN A 147 18.81 0.78 -27.70
C ASN A 147 17.92 1.55 -26.74
N LYS A 148 18.29 2.80 -26.43
CA LYS A 148 17.50 3.68 -25.55
C LYS A 148 16.20 4.20 -26.18
N GLU A 149 16.00 4.02 -27.47
CA GLU A 149 14.83 4.52 -28.22
C GLU A 149 13.71 3.47 -28.41
N LEU A 150 13.94 2.21 -28.03
CA LEU A 150 12.94 1.14 -28.11
C LEU A 150 11.99 1.20 -26.90
N ASN A 151 11.22 2.28 -26.77
CA ASN A 151 10.22 2.46 -25.70
C ASN A 151 8.83 1.89 -26.06
N SER A 152 8.69 1.11 -27.12
CA SER A 152 7.43 0.45 -27.48
C SER A 152 7.69 -0.84 -28.26
N SER A 153 7.85 -1.97 -27.56
CA SER A 153 7.79 -3.29 -28.19
C SER A 153 6.36 -3.84 -28.11
N SER A 154 5.89 -4.45 -29.20
CA SER A 154 4.59 -5.15 -29.28
C SER A 154 4.46 -6.27 -28.23
N PHE A 155 5.58 -6.77 -27.71
CA PHE A 155 5.62 -7.82 -26.70
C PHE A 155 5.40 -7.29 -25.28
N SER A 156 5.86 -6.07 -24.97
CA SER A 156 5.54 -5.39 -23.71
C SER A 156 4.04 -5.09 -23.62
N GLU A 157 3.44 -4.61 -24.71
CA GLU A 157 1.98 -4.43 -24.82
C GLU A 157 1.23 -5.76 -24.68
N TRP A 158 1.71 -6.83 -25.29
CA TRP A 158 1.08 -8.16 -25.15
C TRP A 158 1.21 -8.71 -23.72
N TYR A 159 2.35 -8.54 -23.05
CA TYR A 159 2.57 -8.98 -21.67
C TYR A 159 1.68 -8.25 -20.66
N GLU A 160 1.54 -6.92 -20.81
CA GLU A 160 0.58 -6.14 -20.01
C GLU A 160 -0.87 -6.57 -20.27
N ASN A 161 -1.20 -6.98 -21.50
CA ASN A 161 -2.56 -7.36 -21.86
C ASN A 161 -2.93 -8.81 -21.50
N GLU A 162 -2.01 -9.78 -21.62
CA GLU A 162 -2.33 -11.22 -21.53
C GLU A 162 -2.05 -11.85 -20.15
N TYR A 163 -0.95 -11.46 -19.48
CA TYR A 163 -0.61 -12.01 -18.15
C TYR A 163 -1.06 -11.12 -17.00
N SER A 164 -1.16 -9.79 -17.21
CA SER A 164 -1.70 -8.85 -16.23
C SER A 164 -3.19 -8.60 -16.46
N SER A 165 -3.99 -9.66 -16.46
CA SER A 165 -5.43 -9.60 -16.19
C SER A 165 -6.25 -8.53 -16.97
N ASN A 166 -6.21 -8.40 -18.30
CA ASN A 166 -7.06 -7.42 -19.01
C ASN A 166 -6.92 -5.95 -18.50
N ILE A 167 -5.86 -5.62 -17.75
CA ILE A 167 -5.66 -4.29 -17.16
C ILE A 167 -4.87 -3.45 -18.17
N SER A 168 -5.49 -3.12 -19.30
CA SER A 168 -4.91 -2.12 -20.19
C SER A 168 -4.95 -0.75 -19.50
N ILE A 169 -3.79 -0.13 -19.31
CA ILE A 169 -3.71 1.27 -18.91
C ILE A 169 -4.23 2.11 -20.07
N LYS A 170 -5.22 2.95 -19.80
CA LYS A 170 -5.84 3.83 -20.80
C LYS A 170 -5.55 5.28 -20.45
N TYR A 171 -5.32 6.08 -21.48
CA TYR A 171 -5.34 7.54 -21.36
C TYR A 171 -6.80 7.98 -21.19
N ASN A 172 -7.24 8.01 -19.94
CA ASN A 172 -8.58 8.41 -19.54
C ASN A 172 -8.49 9.13 -18.20
N LYS A 173 -8.93 10.38 -18.17
CA LYS A 173 -8.84 11.19 -16.96
C LYS A 173 -9.79 10.65 -15.90
N ARG A 174 -9.24 10.05 -14.84
CA ARG A 174 -10.01 9.46 -13.73
C ARG A 174 -9.73 10.18 -12.42
N LEU A 175 -10.80 10.34 -11.64
CA LEU A 175 -10.75 10.84 -10.29
C LEU A 175 -10.52 9.68 -9.31
N TYR A 176 -9.40 9.74 -8.58
CA TYR A 176 -9.05 8.82 -7.52
C TYR A 176 -9.38 9.41 -6.14
N TYR A 177 -9.74 8.53 -5.22
CA TYR A 177 -10.12 8.86 -3.85
C TYR A 177 -9.05 8.31 -2.93
N SER A 178 -8.40 9.20 -2.19
CA SER A 178 -7.40 8.78 -1.23
C SER A 178 -8.05 8.32 0.08
N SER A 179 -7.20 7.73 0.94
CA SER A 179 -7.50 7.51 2.35
C SER A 179 -7.19 8.74 3.22
N TRP A 180 -6.84 9.88 2.62
CA TRP A 180 -6.52 11.10 3.35
C TRP A 180 -7.78 11.91 3.56
N TRP A 181 -8.05 12.27 4.82
CA TRP A 181 -9.20 13.08 5.18
C TRP A 181 -8.75 14.37 5.85
N GLY A 182 -8.75 15.44 5.07
CA GLY A 182 -8.31 16.75 5.50
C GLY A 182 -9.41 17.62 6.12
N PHE A 183 -9.01 18.84 6.42
CA PHE A 183 -9.83 19.86 7.07
C PHE A 183 -10.20 20.96 6.08
N ARG A 184 -11.42 21.48 6.19
CA ARG A 184 -11.81 22.76 5.58
C ARG A 184 -11.37 23.92 6.46
N THR A 185 -11.51 23.77 7.78
CA THR A 185 -11.10 24.76 8.78
C THR A 185 -10.44 24.05 9.96
N LEU A 186 -9.31 24.57 10.41
CA LEU A 186 -8.52 24.09 11.54
C LEU A 186 -8.02 25.31 12.33
N PRO A 187 -8.12 25.33 13.67
CA PRO A 187 -7.60 26.44 14.46
C PRO A 187 -6.11 26.67 14.17
N PRO A 188 -5.68 27.93 13.99
CA PRO A 188 -4.30 28.24 13.60
C PRO A 188 -3.31 28.08 14.76
N ILE A 189 -3.79 28.04 16.00
CA ILE A 189 -2.97 28.05 17.21
C ILE A 189 -3.42 26.91 18.11
N PHE A 190 -2.46 26.26 18.76
CA PHE A 190 -2.69 25.36 19.89
C PHE A 190 -1.73 25.70 21.02
N TYR A 191 -2.06 25.25 22.23
CA TYR A 191 -1.35 25.59 23.45
C TYR A 191 -0.78 24.33 24.09
N ILE A 192 0.45 24.45 24.63
CA ILE A 192 1.07 23.45 25.50
C ILE A 192 1.20 24.07 26.88
N PHE A 193 0.45 23.55 27.85
CA PHE A 193 0.49 23.96 29.25
C PHE A 193 1.41 23.01 30.02
N ARG A 194 2.38 23.56 30.75
CA ARG A 194 3.25 22.80 31.65
C ARG A 194 2.85 23.08 33.08
N PHE A 195 2.45 22.03 33.79
CA PHE A 195 2.13 22.10 35.22
C PHE A 195 3.29 21.60 36.06
N ARG A 196 3.26 21.94 37.35
CA ARG A 196 4.28 21.53 38.31
C ARG A 196 4.33 20.03 38.52
N SER A 197 3.19 19.34 38.43
CA SER A 197 3.11 17.90 38.60
C SER A 197 2.10 17.23 37.66
N SER A 198 2.28 15.93 37.44
CA SER A 198 1.36 15.11 36.64
C SER A 198 -0.03 15.01 37.29
N GLU A 199 -0.12 15.06 38.62
CA GLU A 199 -1.39 15.07 39.36
C GLU A 199 -2.19 16.34 39.08
N GLN A 200 -1.53 17.51 39.09
CA GLN A 200 -2.18 18.79 38.76
C GLN A 200 -2.70 18.77 37.32
N ALA A 201 -1.87 18.35 36.36
CA ALA A 201 -2.28 18.25 34.96
C ALA A 201 -3.47 17.28 34.78
N LYS A 202 -3.49 16.16 35.52
CA LYS A 202 -4.62 15.22 35.50
C LYS A 202 -5.91 15.85 36.04
N LEU A 203 -5.83 16.58 37.16
CA LEU A 203 -6.99 17.29 37.73
C LEU A 203 -7.56 18.31 36.73
N VAL A 204 -6.70 19.14 36.12
CA VAL A 204 -7.12 20.12 35.10
C VAL A 204 -7.75 19.42 33.90
N ARG A 205 -7.15 18.33 33.40
CA ARG A 205 -7.76 17.52 32.32
C ARG A 205 -9.15 17.01 32.70
N ASP A 206 -9.34 16.57 33.95
CA ASP A 206 -10.61 16.03 34.42
C ASP A 206 -11.69 17.11 34.63
N LEU A 207 -11.30 18.37 34.84
CA LEU A 207 -12.22 19.53 34.84
C LEU A 207 -12.69 19.89 33.42
N ASN A 208 -11.86 19.63 32.40
CA ASN A 208 -12.09 20.09 31.03
C ASN A 208 -12.55 18.97 30.06
N GLN A 209 -13.39 18.04 30.51
CA GLN A 209 -13.79 16.85 29.73
C GLN A 209 -14.67 17.13 28.49
N SER A 210 -15.26 18.32 28.39
CA SER A 210 -16.17 18.71 27.30
C SER A 210 -15.45 19.03 25.98
N ILE A 211 -14.16 19.37 26.07
CA ILE A 211 -13.28 19.74 24.96
C ILE A 211 -12.19 18.68 24.73
N PRO A 212 -11.64 18.57 23.51
CA PRO A 212 -10.55 17.66 23.23
C PRO A 212 -9.25 18.14 23.87
N ILE A 213 -8.73 17.34 24.80
CA ILE A 213 -7.44 17.58 25.47
C ILE A 213 -6.56 16.34 25.33
N ASN A 214 -5.27 16.57 25.16
CA ASN A 214 -4.24 15.54 25.34
C ASN A 214 -3.47 15.80 26.64
N LEU A 215 -3.24 14.74 27.43
CA LEU A 215 -2.45 14.75 28.66
C LEU A 215 -1.22 13.87 28.47
N ASN A 216 -0.03 14.41 28.73
CA ASN A 216 1.24 13.69 28.69
C ASN A 216 2.10 14.09 29.90
N ASN A 217 2.18 13.24 30.92
CA ASN A 217 2.81 13.55 32.21
C ASN A 217 2.21 14.84 32.82
N ASN A 218 3.01 15.88 32.99
CA ASN A 218 2.63 17.19 33.50
C ASN A 218 2.28 18.20 32.38
N LEU A 219 2.18 17.75 31.13
CA LEU A 219 1.84 18.57 29.98
C LEU A 219 0.40 18.35 29.54
N ILE A 220 -0.32 19.44 29.29
CA ILE A 220 -1.61 19.44 28.61
C ILE A 220 -1.44 20.11 27.25
N THR A 221 -2.00 19.51 26.20
CA THR A 221 -2.11 20.13 24.89
C THR A 221 -3.58 20.34 24.55
N SER A 222 -3.96 21.55 24.13
CA SER A 222 -5.34 21.93 23.82
C SER A 222 -5.40 23.02 22.75
N PHE A 223 -6.54 23.15 22.07
CA PHE A 223 -6.87 24.35 21.28
C PHE A 223 -7.44 25.48 22.16
N GLU A 224 -7.90 25.15 23.37
CA GLU A 224 -8.45 26.10 24.34
C GLU A 224 -7.33 26.90 25.02
N PRO A 225 -7.29 28.24 24.88
CA PRO A 225 -6.35 29.09 25.61
C PRO A 225 -6.61 29.14 27.12
N ASN A 226 -7.88 29.12 27.52
CA ASN A 226 -8.30 29.36 28.90
C ASN A 226 -8.93 28.10 29.50
N LEU A 227 -8.08 27.16 29.92
CA LEU A 227 -8.54 25.95 30.60
C LEU A 227 -9.21 26.30 31.94
N ILE A 228 -10.24 25.53 32.30
CA ILE A 228 -10.85 25.58 33.64
C ILE A 228 -9.83 24.99 34.63
N MET A 229 -9.34 25.80 35.56
CA MET A 229 -8.28 25.40 36.51
C MET A 229 -8.64 25.61 37.98
N THR A 230 -9.84 26.11 38.26
CA THR A 230 -10.38 26.29 39.61
C THR A 230 -11.06 25.02 40.10
N ILE A 231 -10.74 24.58 41.31
CA ILE A 231 -11.38 23.42 41.95
C ILE A 231 -12.45 23.94 42.94
N GLU A 232 -13.72 23.83 42.58
CA GLU A 232 -14.80 24.09 43.54
C GLU A 232 -14.86 22.98 44.60
N GLY A 233 -14.78 23.34 45.90
CA GLY A 233 -15.15 22.45 47.01
C GLY A 233 -14.04 21.95 47.94
N ARG A 234 -12.78 22.40 47.82
CA ARG A 234 -11.75 22.19 48.87
C ARG A 234 -11.63 23.44 49.74
N LYS A 235 -12.03 23.35 51.01
CA LYS A 235 -11.96 24.46 51.98
C LYS A 235 -10.63 24.56 52.73
N ASP A 236 -9.71 23.62 52.49
CA ASP A 236 -8.57 23.39 53.40
C ASP A 236 -7.20 23.77 52.82
N LEU A 237 -7.14 24.32 51.59
CA LEU A 237 -5.91 24.78 50.98
C LEU A 237 -6.10 26.24 50.52
N PHE A 238 -5.21 27.12 50.95
CA PHE A 238 -5.23 28.55 50.66
C PHE A 238 -5.01 28.92 49.18
N ASP A 239 -4.91 27.93 48.28
CA ASP A 239 -4.84 28.09 46.82
C ASP A 239 -5.75 27.04 46.16
N ASN A 240 -6.95 27.45 45.74
CA ASN A 240 -7.89 26.59 44.99
C ASN A 240 -7.69 26.63 43.47
N ASP A 241 -6.78 27.48 43.00
CA ASP A 241 -6.46 27.66 41.59
C ASP A 241 -5.16 26.94 41.23
N ILE A 242 -5.23 26.03 40.26
CA ILE A 242 -4.05 25.43 39.66
C ILE A 242 -3.51 26.40 38.61
N THR A 243 -2.25 26.80 38.72
CA THR A 243 -1.58 27.61 37.69
C THR A 243 -0.54 26.78 36.93
N PRO A 244 -0.47 26.89 35.60
CA PRO A 244 0.60 26.28 34.83
C PRO A 244 1.89 27.09 35.05
N ASP A 245 3.02 26.40 35.20
CA ASP A 245 4.35 27.03 35.27
C ASP A 245 4.67 27.76 33.96
N ASN A 246 4.23 27.22 32.83
CA ASN A 246 4.40 27.80 31.51
C ASN A 246 3.25 27.48 30.58
N VAL A 247 2.95 28.41 29.67
CA VAL A 247 2.03 28.22 28.55
C VAL A 247 2.78 28.57 27.27
N PHE A 248 2.93 27.59 26.39
CA PHE A 248 3.58 27.78 25.09
C PHE A 248 2.51 27.89 24.01
N VAL A 249 2.59 28.95 23.20
CA VAL A 249 1.68 29.22 22.09
C VAL A 249 2.35 28.73 20.81
N CYS A 250 1.72 27.77 20.14
CA CYS A 250 2.28 27.15 18.93
C CYS A 250 1.37 27.42 17.73
N ASN A 251 1.93 27.92 16.63
CA ASN A 251 1.20 28.03 15.37
C ASN A 251 1.23 26.70 14.62
N VAL A 252 0.08 26.26 14.14
CA VAL A 252 -0.05 25.01 13.37
C VAL A 252 0.76 25.08 12.08
N LYS A 253 0.86 26.25 11.43
CA LYS A 253 1.64 26.41 10.18
C LYS A 253 3.14 26.24 10.40
N ASP A 254 3.63 26.55 11.59
CA ASP A 254 5.06 26.45 11.89
C ASP A 254 5.50 24.97 11.94
N LEU A 255 4.58 24.02 12.18
CA LEU A 255 4.88 22.59 12.18
C LEU A 255 5.32 22.03 10.81
N TYR A 256 5.25 22.81 9.73
CA TYR A 256 5.87 22.47 8.45
C TYR A 256 7.38 22.75 8.39
N TYR A 257 7.90 23.58 9.30
CA TYR A 257 9.25 24.11 9.24
C TYR A 257 9.97 23.83 10.56
N CYS A 258 10.93 22.90 10.56
CA CYS A 258 11.68 22.56 11.76
C CYS A 258 12.36 23.77 12.41
N ASP A 259 12.85 24.70 11.59
CA ASP A 259 13.59 25.88 12.03
C ASP A 259 12.71 26.96 12.67
N ALA A 260 11.38 26.82 12.63
CA ALA A 260 10.46 27.74 13.30
C ALA A 260 10.40 27.53 14.82
N PHE A 261 11.00 26.45 15.35
CA PHE A 261 10.99 26.13 16.77
C PHE A 261 12.36 26.33 17.42
N SER A 262 12.34 26.65 18.72
CA SER A 262 13.56 26.82 19.49
C SER A 262 14.25 25.48 19.78
N ASN A 263 15.56 25.54 20.06
CA ASN A 263 16.32 24.38 20.55
C ASN A 263 15.99 24.03 22.02
N SER A 264 15.28 24.91 22.72
CA SER A 264 14.72 24.66 24.06
C SER A 264 13.28 24.16 23.98
N PHE A 265 12.81 23.54 25.05
CA PHE A 265 11.42 23.07 25.11
C PHE A 265 10.41 24.22 24.94
N PRO A 266 9.32 24.03 24.15
CA PRO A 266 9.08 22.87 23.29
C PRO A 266 9.92 22.94 22.01
N THR A 267 10.66 21.87 21.74
CA THR A 267 11.36 21.71 20.45
C THR A 267 10.36 21.42 19.34
N TYR A 268 10.82 21.41 18.08
CA TYR A 268 10.00 20.98 16.95
C TYR A 268 9.36 19.60 17.16
N ASN A 269 10.14 18.62 17.65
CA ASN A 269 9.66 17.26 17.89
C ASN A 269 8.63 17.22 19.03
N ASP A 270 8.83 18.01 20.08
CA ASP A 270 7.86 18.11 21.18
C ASP A 270 6.52 18.68 20.67
N SER A 271 6.58 19.76 19.89
CA SER A 271 5.42 20.44 19.32
C SER A 271 4.66 19.56 18.33
N ILE A 272 5.35 18.86 17.43
CA ILE A 272 4.73 17.91 16.51
C ILE A 272 4.07 16.77 17.25
N ASN A 273 4.75 16.18 18.23
CA ASN A 273 4.19 15.04 18.96
C ASN A 273 3.00 15.46 19.82
N ALA A 274 3.07 16.64 20.46
CA ALA A 274 1.95 17.25 21.17
C ALA A 274 0.76 17.47 20.25
N PHE A 275 0.99 18.06 19.06
CA PHE A 275 -0.05 18.30 18.07
C PHE A 275 -0.68 17.00 17.54
N LYS A 276 0.12 16.00 17.15
CA LYS A 276 -0.38 14.69 16.69
C LYS A 276 -1.26 14.02 17.74
N ARG A 277 -0.86 14.07 19.01
CA ARG A 277 -1.66 13.50 20.12
C ARG A 277 -2.93 14.30 20.38
N LEU A 278 -2.89 15.64 20.33
CA LEU A 278 -4.07 16.50 20.41
C LEU A 278 -5.07 16.16 19.29
N MET A 279 -4.59 16.02 18.06
CA MET A 279 -5.44 15.62 16.93
C MET A 279 -6.03 14.23 17.14
N MET A 280 -5.28 13.25 17.67
CA MET A 280 -5.90 11.97 18.03
C MET A 280 -6.95 12.10 19.15
N SER A 281 -6.80 13.02 20.11
CA SER A 281 -7.86 13.34 21.08
C SER A 281 -9.10 13.96 20.41
N VAL A 282 -8.92 14.82 19.40
CA VAL A 282 -10.01 15.34 18.56
C VAL A 282 -10.72 14.18 17.86
N TRP A 283 -9.98 13.32 17.15
CA TRP A 283 -10.52 12.15 16.45
C TRP A 283 -11.39 11.28 17.35
N ASN A 284 -10.85 10.90 18.51
CA ASN A 284 -11.52 10.02 19.46
C ASN A 284 -12.79 10.67 20.03
N SER A 285 -12.71 11.94 20.41
CA SER A 285 -13.85 12.68 20.99
C SER A 285 -14.94 12.94 19.95
N PHE A 286 -14.54 13.29 18.72
CA PHE A 286 -15.44 13.53 17.59
C PHE A 286 -16.26 12.29 17.26
N LEU A 287 -15.61 11.15 17.01
CA LEU A 287 -16.30 9.92 16.63
C LEU A 287 -17.19 9.40 17.77
N ARG A 288 -16.76 9.55 19.03
CA ARG A 288 -17.59 9.24 20.19
C ARG A 288 -18.83 10.13 20.28
N LYS A 289 -18.70 11.45 20.09
CA LYS A 289 -19.87 12.37 20.05
C LYS A 289 -20.81 12.05 18.89
N LYS A 290 -20.30 11.53 17.77
CA LYS A 290 -21.10 11.02 16.63
C LYS A 290 -21.72 9.63 16.88
N GLY A 291 -21.54 9.05 18.07
CA GLY A 291 -22.17 7.80 18.48
C GLY A 291 -21.49 6.53 17.98
N LEU A 292 -20.24 6.60 17.52
CA LEU A 292 -19.47 5.42 17.12
C LEU A 292 -18.89 4.71 18.34
N PHE A 293 -18.86 3.39 18.26
CA PHE A 293 -18.28 2.51 19.28
C PHE A 293 -16.83 2.19 18.91
N LYS A 294 -15.98 1.97 19.91
CA LYS A 294 -14.56 1.69 19.72
C LYS A 294 -14.27 0.20 19.90
N TYR A 295 -13.32 -0.30 19.12
CA TYR A 295 -12.69 -1.61 19.28
C TYR A 295 -11.18 -1.43 19.23
N GLU A 296 -10.46 -2.12 20.11
CA GLU A 296 -9.00 -2.07 20.19
C GLU A 296 -8.40 -3.28 19.49
N PHE A 297 -7.57 -3.04 18.48
CA PHE A 297 -6.81 -4.07 17.81
C PHE A 297 -5.49 -4.37 18.54
N SER A 298 -4.83 -5.46 18.13
CA SER A 298 -3.43 -5.73 18.50
C SER A 298 -2.56 -4.48 18.25
N GLY A 299 -1.70 -4.15 19.21
CA GLY A 299 -0.89 -2.91 19.18
C GLY A 299 -1.60 -1.65 19.70
N ARG A 300 -2.71 -1.79 20.44
CA ARG A 300 -3.46 -0.66 21.07
C ARG A 300 -4.08 0.34 20.10
N ARG A 301 -4.27 -0.08 18.84
CA ARG A 301 -4.88 0.78 17.80
C ARG A 301 -6.39 0.75 17.96
N LEU A 302 -7.00 1.92 18.17
CA LEU A 302 -8.44 2.07 18.26
C LEU A 302 -9.07 2.23 16.87
N ALA A 303 -10.08 1.42 16.58
CA ALA A 303 -10.96 1.60 15.44
C ALA A 303 -12.39 1.85 15.89
N TYR A 304 -13.11 2.66 15.11
CA TYR A 304 -14.44 3.15 15.42
C TYR A 304 -15.43 2.66 14.39
N TYR A 305 -16.55 2.12 14.83
CA TYR A 305 -17.61 1.58 13.97
C TYR A 305 -18.99 2.04 14.44
N LYS A 306 -19.97 2.04 13.54
CA LYS A 306 -21.36 2.33 13.91
C LYS A 306 -22.02 1.09 14.52
N PRO A 307 -22.53 1.16 15.77
CA PRO A 307 -23.34 0.09 16.34
C PRO A 307 -24.70 0.01 15.65
N GLN A 308 -25.34 -1.16 15.72
CA GLN A 308 -26.73 -1.31 15.33
C GLN A 308 -27.63 -0.74 16.43
N ILE A 309 -28.23 0.42 16.16
CA ILE A 309 -29.15 1.11 17.09
C ILE A 309 -30.60 0.70 16.82
N SER A 310 -30.96 0.45 15.55
CA SER A 310 -32.29 0.02 15.13
C SER A 310 -32.22 -1.17 14.17
N ASN A 311 -33.28 -1.97 14.10
CA ASN A 311 -33.39 -3.07 13.13
C ASN A 311 -33.62 -2.59 11.68
N ASN A 312 -33.86 -1.30 11.47
CA ASN A 312 -34.00 -0.72 10.13
C ASN A 312 -32.63 -0.57 9.47
N LYS A 313 -32.59 -0.87 8.16
CA LYS A 313 -31.41 -0.63 7.32
C LYS A 313 -31.15 0.88 7.23
N ASN A 314 -30.12 1.36 7.92
CA ASN A 314 -29.64 2.73 7.78
C ASN A 314 -28.69 2.83 6.58
N ASP A 315 -29.28 2.70 5.40
CA ASP A 315 -28.57 2.86 4.14
C ASP A 315 -28.18 4.33 3.96
N ILE A 316 -26.89 4.60 3.87
CA ILE A 316 -26.36 5.92 3.58
C ILE A 316 -26.38 6.12 2.07
N ARG A 317 -27.03 7.21 1.65
CA ARG A 317 -27.12 7.62 0.25
C ARG A 317 -26.17 8.79 0.02
N PHE A 318 -25.42 8.72 -1.06
CA PHE A 318 -24.54 9.80 -1.47
C PHE A 318 -24.37 9.83 -2.98
N VAL A 319 -23.89 10.95 -3.49
CA VAL A 319 -23.58 11.15 -4.91
C VAL A 319 -22.09 11.35 -5.02
N TYR A 320 -21.45 10.66 -5.97
CA TYR A 320 -20.01 10.84 -6.19
C TYR A 320 -19.70 12.32 -6.50
N PRO A 321 -18.65 12.90 -5.89
CA PRO A 321 -18.20 14.24 -6.25
C PRO A 321 -17.82 14.29 -7.74
N PHE A 322 -18.01 15.45 -8.37
CA PHE A 322 -17.74 15.69 -9.80
C PHE A 322 -18.50 14.78 -10.79
N SER A 323 -19.54 14.07 -10.35
CA SER A 323 -20.37 13.22 -11.21
C SER A 323 -21.59 13.93 -11.83
N ASN A 324 -21.77 15.23 -11.57
CA ASN A 324 -22.93 16.03 -11.98
C ASN A 324 -24.28 15.35 -11.64
N GLY A 325 -24.39 14.72 -10.46
CA GLY A 325 -25.61 14.07 -10.01
C GLY A 325 -25.88 12.67 -10.58
N LYS A 326 -25.05 12.20 -11.52
CA LYS A 326 -25.32 10.98 -12.29
C LYS A 326 -24.98 9.69 -11.53
N ARG A 327 -23.94 9.72 -10.70
CA ARG A 327 -23.45 8.52 -9.98
C ARG A 327 -23.92 8.52 -8.53
N LYS A 328 -25.15 8.06 -8.34
CA LYS A 328 -25.76 7.88 -7.01
C LYS A 328 -25.36 6.52 -6.44
N LYS A 329 -25.00 6.47 -5.16
CA LYS A 329 -24.71 5.24 -4.43
C LYS A 329 -25.57 5.13 -3.18
N ARG A 330 -25.74 3.88 -2.75
CA ARG A 330 -26.39 3.49 -1.51
C ARG A 330 -25.56 2.40 -0.85
N LYS A 331 -25.11 2.63 0.38
CA LYS A 331 -24.28 1.69 1.13
C LYS A 331 -24.73 1.56 2.57
N SER A 332 -24.65 0.34 3.09
CA SER A 332 -24.82 0.05 4.51
C SER A 332 -23.45 -0.19 5.13
N LEU A 333 -23.19 0.45 6.27
CA LEU A 333 -21.95 0.24 7.05
C LEU A 333 -22.04 -0.99 7.95
N LEU A 334 -23.17 -1.68 7.94
CA LEU A 334 -23.42 -2.90 8.70
C LEU A 334 -24.10 -3.95 7.81
N GLY A 335 -23.87 -5.22 8.10
CA GLY A 335 -24.57 -6.30 7.43
C GLY A 335 -24.39 -7.63 8.11
N LYS A 336 -25.10 -8.65 7.62
CA LYS A 336 -24.99 -10.01 8.15
C LYS A 336 -23.80 -10.75 7.50
N TYR A 337 -23.09 -11.52 8.31
CA TYR A 337 -22.08 -12.47 7.86
C TYR A 337 -22.17 -13.73 8.73
N LYS A 338 -22.64 -14.83 8.13
CA LYS A 338 -22.97 -16.07 8.86
C LYS A 338 -23.97 -15.75 10.00
N SER A 339 -23.67 -16.17 11.23
CA SER A 339 -24.47 -15.88 12.43
C SER A 339 -24.12 -14.54 13.10
N LEU A 340 -23.18 -13.76 12.55
CA LEU A 340 -22.71 -12.49 13.11
C LEU A 340 -23.11 -11.30 12.25
N LEU A 341 -22.90 -10.12 12.80
CA LEU A 341 -23.00 -8.83 12.12
C LEU A 341 -21.60 -8.29 11.89
N TRP A 342 -21.31 -7.86 10.66
CA TRP A 342 -20.10 -7.12 10.35
C TRP A 342 -20.40 -5.63 10.35
N HIS A 343 -19.41 -4.85 10.78
CA HIS A 343 -19.45 -3.39 10.84
C HIS A 343 -18.21 -2.84 10.16
N TYR A 344 -18.40 -1.87 9.26
CA TYR A 344 -17.30 -1.09 8.72
C TYR A 344 -16.76 -0.16 9.81
N ALA A 345 -15.44 -0.22 10.00
CA ALA A 345 -14.74 0.49 11.05
C ALA A 345 -13.60 1.32 10.45
N ILE A 346 -13.32 2.47 11.08
CA ILE A 346 -12.23 3.37 10.66
C ILE A 346 -11.28 3.63 11.82
N SER A 347 -10.00 3.69 11.52
CA SER A 347 -8.97 4.20 12.42
C SER A 347 -8.14 5.25 11.69
N ALA A 348 -7.40 6.09 12.43
CA ALA A 348 -6.62 7.15 11.81
C ALA A 348 -5.23 7.27 12.40
N ASN A 349 -4.30 7.71 11.54
CA ASN A 349 -3.03 8.31 11.94
C ASN A 349 -3.02 9.78 11.47
N VAL A 350 -2.27 10.65 12.13
CA VAL A 350 -2.11 12.05 11.72
C VAL A 350 -0.94 12.16 10.74
N LEU A 351 -1.20 12.69 9.55
CA LEU A 351 -0.17 13.12 8.60
C LEU A 351 0.04 14.63 8.72
N ILE A 352 1.30 15.03 8.67
CA ILE A 352 1.75 16.43 8.67
C ILE A 352 2.09 16.84 7.24
N ASP A 353 2.85 16.00 6.56
CA ASP A 353 3.27 16.14 5.17
C ASP A 353 2.46 15.19 4.25
N PRO A 354 2.07 15.61 3.03
CA PRO A 354 2.30 16.94 2.42
C PRO A 354 1.41 18.04 2.98
N PHE A 355 0.34 17.69 3.69
CA PHE A 355 -0.48 18.63 4.45
C PHE A 355 -1.21 17.95 5.61
N PHE A 356 -1.70 18.75 6.58
CA PHE A 356 -2.39 18.22 7.75
C PHE A 356 -3.68 17.48 7.37
N CYS A 357 -3.69 16.18 7.62
CA CYS A 357 -4.87 15.35 7.41
C CYS A 357 -4.81 14.09 8.27
N TYR A 358 -5.93 13.37 8.33
CA TYR A 358 -5.94 12.01 8.84
C TYR A 358 -5.71 11.01 7.71
N LEU A 359 -4.72 10.13 7.86
CA LEU A 359 -4.64 8.91 7.09
C LEU A 359 -5.60 7.88 7.70
N VAL A 360 -6.74 7.68 7.06
CA VAL A 360 -7.80 6.80 7.54
C VAL A 360 -7.60 5.37 7.01
N LYS A 361 -7.46 4.41 7.91
CA LYS A 361 -7.41 2.98 7.56
C LYS A 361 -8.79 2.34 7.76
N SER A 362 -9.17 1.52 6.78
CA SER A 362 -10.43 0.78 6.74
C SER A 362 -10.31 -0.56 7.45
N HIS A 363 -11.31 -0.93 8.25
CA HIS A 363 -11.35 -2.19 8.98
C HIS A 363 -12.77 -2.78 8.99
N LEU A 364 -12.85 -4.03 9.44
CA LEU A 364 -14.12 -4.68 9.76
C LEU A 364 -14.09 -5.14 11.22
N VAL A 365 -15.20 -4.96 11.90
CA VAL A 365 -15.44 -5.45 13.27
C VAL A 365 -16.67 -6.35 13.24
N PHE A 366 -16.66 -7.43 14.01
CA PHE A 366 -17.76 -8.40 14.06
C PHE A 366 -18.39 -8.43 15.44
N THR A 367 -19.71 -8.40 15.48
CA THR A 367 -20.51 -8.43 16.71
C THR A 367 -21.58 -9.52 16.60
N SER A 368 -22.02 -10.08 17.74
CA SER A 368 -23.13 -11.03 17.80
C SER A 368 -24.48 -10.35 18.01
N ASP A 369 -24.48 -9.23 18.73
CA ASP A 369 -25.66 -8.45 19.17
C ASP A 369 -25.83 -7.13 18.40
N GLY A 370 -24.94 -6.84 17.45
CA GLY A 370 -24.90 -5.58 16.70
C GLY A 370 -24.16 -4.44 17.40
N LYS A 371 -23.64 -4.66 18.62
CA LYS A 371 -23.03 -3.62 19.45
C LYS A 371 -21.67 -4.02 19.99
N THR A 372 -21.57 -5.19 20.59
CA THR A 372 -20.40 -5.67 21.32
C THR A 372 -19.50 -6.52 20.41
N PRO A 373 -18.23 -6.16 20.22
CA PRO A 373 -17.29 -6.95 19.43
C PRO A 373 -17.11 -8.35 20.03
N ILE A 374 -16.91 -9.35 19.17
CA ILE A 374 -16.55 -10.69 19.64
C ILE A 374 -15.20 -10.63 20.38
N SER A 375 -15.07 -11.38 21.49
CA SER A 375 -13.86 -11.40 22.31
C SER A 375 -12.75 -12.30 21.76
N ASP A 376 -13.09 -13.28 20.92
CA ASP A 376 -12.12 -14.19 20.31
C ASP A 376 -11.38 -13.49 19.16
N GLU A 377 -10.15 -13.05 19.45
CA GLU A 377 -9.27 -12.36 18.51
C GLU A 377 -8.98 -13.19 17.26
N ARG A 378 -8.67 -14.49 17.43
CA ARG A 378 -8.36 -15.38 16.29
C ARG A 378 -9.54 -15.47 15.35
N LYS A 379 -10.74 -15.65 15.90
CA LYS A 379 -11.99 -15.68 15.13
C LYS A 379 -12.25 -14.35 14.44
N MET A 380 -12.00 -13.22 15.11
CA MET A 380 -12.13 -11.90 14.50
C MET A 380 -11.17 -11.72 13.32
N HIS A 381 -9.90 -12.09 13.47
CA HIS A 381 -8.90 -12.02 12.40
C HIS A 381 -9.30 -12.87 11.19
N THR A 382 -9.73 -14.12 11.40
CA THR A 382 -10.20 -15.00 10.32
C THR A 382 -11.40 -14.41 9.59
N TYR A 383 -12.42 -13.94 10.32
CA TYR A 383 -13.63 -13.38 9.68
C TYR A 383 -13.37 -12.08 8.94
N ARG A 384 -12.46 -11.24 9.44
CA ARG A 384 -12.01 -10.05 8.72
C ARG A 384 -11.42 -10.43 7.37
N ARG A 385 -10.47 -11.37 7.32
CA ARG A 385 -9.84 -11.83 6.07
C ARG A 385 -10.88 -12.45 5.13
N ASP A 386 -11.70 -13.36 5.66
CA ASP A 386 -12.72 -14.06 4.87
C ASP A 386 -13.78 -13.14 4.27
N LYS A 387 -14.21 -12.10 5.00
CA LYS A 387 -15.21 -11.15 4.50
C LYS A 387 -14.58 -10.11 3.57
N ALA A 388 -13.40 -9.61 3.93
CA ALA A 388 -12.67 -8.60 3.18
C ALA A 388 -12.21 -9.09 1.81
N LYS A 389 -11.95 -10.39 1.61
CA LYS A 389 -11.53 -10.94 0.32
C LYS A 389 -12.51 -10.68 -0.83
N MET A 390 -13.78 -10.41 -0.51
CA MET A 390 -14.81 -10.09 -1.49
C MET A 390 -14.94 -8.59 -1.77
N PHE A 391 -14.20 -7.75 -1.03
CA PHE A 391 -14.27 -6.30 -1.13
C PHE A 391 -13.10 -5.81 -1.97
N PHE A 392 -13.39 -5.48 -3.23
CA PHE A 392 -12.46 -4.80 -4.13
C PHE A 392 -12.40 -3.31 -3.82
N ASN A 393 -11.50 -2.58 -4.49
CA ASN A 393 -11.25 -1.15 -4.27
C ASN A 393 -12.53 -0.30 -4.31
N GLU A 394 -13.47 -0.59 -5.20
CA GLU A 394 -14.75 0.12 -5.26
C GLU A 394 -15.58 -0.07 -3.99
N GLU A 395 -15.65 -1.28 -3.43
CA GLU A 395 -16.44 -1.57 -2.23
C GLU A 395 -15.84 -0.86 -1.02
N TRP A 396 -14.51 -0.95 -0.84
CA TRP A 396 -13.81 -0.27 0.24
C TRP A 396 -13.95 1.25 0.14
N ARG A 397 -13.78 1.80 -1.07
CA ARG A 397 -13.99 3.22 -1.35
C ARG A 397 -15.41 3.64 -1.01
N ASP A 398 -16.41 2.92 -1.51
CA ASP A 398 -17.81 3.26 -1.29
C ASP A 398 -18.20 3.20 0.20
N LEU A 399 -17.68 2.22 0.96
CA LEU A 399 -17.88 2.13 2.41
C LEU A 399 -17.20 3.28 3.15
N PHE A 400 -15.99 3.66 2.76
CA PHE A 400 -15.28 4.80 3.33
C PHE A 400 -16.03 6.11 3.10
N LEU A 401 -16.47 6.35 1.86
CA LEU A 401 -17.28 7.52 1.51
C LEU A 401 -18.61 7.52 2.28
N ALA A 402 -19.28 6.37 2.37
CA ALA A 402 -20.50 6.25 3.16
C ALA A 402 -20.26 6.57 4.65
N MET A 403 -19.12 6.14 5.22
CA MET A 403 -18.77 6.45 6.60
C MET A 403 -18.62 7.96 6.80
N ILE A 404 -17.85 8.66 5.98
CA ILE A 404 -17.69 10.13 6.05
C ILE A 404 -19.06 10.82 5.92
N GLN A 405 -19.85 10.45 4.91
CA GLN A 405 -21.16 11.05 4.67
C GLN A 405 -22.12 10.85 5.85
N SER A 406 -21.97 9.73 6.56
CA SER A 406 -22.79 9.43 7.73
C SER A 406 -22.43 10.22 9.00
N LEU A 407 -21.33 10.99 8.97
CA LEU A 407 -20.87 11.84 10.07
C LEU A 407 -21.35 13.29 9.93
N LYS A 408 -22.04 13.63 8.83
CA LYS A 408 -22.61 14.95 8.62
C LYS A 408 -23.66 15.30 9.68
N ASP A 409 -23.74 16.58 10.01
CA ASP A 409 -24.83 17.16 10.79
C ASP A 409 -26.05 17.49 9.88
N GLN A 410 -27.04 18.18 10.46
CA GLN A 410 -28.27 18.54 9.78
C GLN A 410 -28.05 19.54 8.64
N ASP A 411 -27.00 20.36 8.73
CA ASP A 411 -26.60 21.35 7.71
C ASP A 411 -25.69 20.73 6.63
N GLY A 412 -25.45 19.41 6.71
CA GLY A 412 -24.61 18.68 5.78
C GLY A 412 -23.11 18.88 5.98
N LYS A 413 -22.69 19.54 7.08
CA LYS A 413 -21.29 19.80 7.43
C LYS A 413 -20.78 18.75 8.39
N ILE A 414 -19.45 18.68 8.55
CA ILE A 414 -18.81 17.79 9.51
C ILE A 414 -17.98 18.65 10.44
N ILE A 415 -18.61 19.11 11.52
CA ILE A 415 -18.02 20.06 12.47
C ILE A 415 -17.82 19.40 13.84
N PHE A 416 -16.75 19.80 14.53
CA PHE A 416 -16.51 19.43 15.92
C PHE A 416 -15.99 20.65 16.73
N PRO A 417 -16.68 21.08 17.80
CA PRO A 417 -16.21 22.16 18.65
C PRO A 417 -15.01 21.70 19.47
N VAL A 418 -14.00 22.56 19.57
CA VAL A 418 -12.71 22.28 20.22
C VAL A 418 -12.36 23.24 21.36
N THR A 419 -13.10 24.34 21.53
CA THR A 419 -12.99 25.29 22.65
C THR A 419 -14.35 25.51 23.33
N TYR A 420 -14.37 26.20 24.46
CA TYR A 420 -15.59 26.60 25.16
C TYR A 420 -16.37 27.68 24.42
N ASP A 421 -15.66 28.58 23.73
CA ASP A 421 -16.24 29.66 22.91
C ASP A 421 -16.75 29.18 21.54
N ASN A 422 -16.83 27.86 21.34
CA ASN A 422 -17.28 27.20 20.11
C ASN A 422 -16.40 27.44 18.88
N ASP A 423 -15.09 27.68 19.03
CA ASP A 423 -14.18 27.45 17.92
C ASP A 423 -14.25 25.97 17.55
N TYR A 424 -14.12 25.69 16.24
CA TYR A 424 -14.38 24.37 15.71
C TYR A 424 -13.38 23.96 14.64
N ILE A 425 -13.29 22.64 14.48
CA ILE A 425 -12.68 22.02 13.32
C ILE A 425 -13.80 21.63 12.36
N GLU A 426 -13.69 22.05 11.10
CA GLU A 426 -14.56 21.60 10.02
C GLU A 426 -13.78 20.62 9.14
N PHE A 427 -14.23 19.38 9.08
CA PHE A 427 -13.68 18.35 8.22
C PHE A 427 -14.20 18.52 6.80
N LYS A 428 -13.40 18.14 5.80
CA LYS A 428 -13.88 18.11 4.41
C LYS A 428 -15.02 17.11 4.27
N GLU A 429 -15.99 17.44 3.44
CA GLU A 429 -17.11 16.54 3.10
C GLU A 429 -16.65 15.24 2.42
N TRP A 430 -15.52 15.30 1.72
CA TRP A 430 -14.93 14.22 0.95
C TRP A 430 -13.46 14.05 1.36
N PRO A 431 -12.87 12.85 1.20
CA PRO A 431 -11.44 12.69 1.32
C PRO A 431 -10.72 13.46 0.21
N GLU A 432 -9.39 13.54 0.29
CA GLU A 432 -8.60 14.20 -0.75
C GLU A 432 -8.70 13.43 -2.07
N LEU A 433 -8.89 14.18 -3.14
CA LEU A 433 -9.19 13.66 -4.47
C LEU A 433 -8.06 14.03 -5.42
N PHE A 434 -7.64 13.06 -6.23
CA PHE A 434 -6.53 13.23 -7.16
C PHE A 434 -6.97 12.88 -8.57
N TRP A 435 -6.68 13.77 -9.52
CA TRP A 435 -6.88 13.46 -10.93
C TRP A 435 -5.64 12.77 -11.47
N SER A 436 -5.85 11.66 -12.15
CA SER A 436 -4.84 10.98 -12.96
C SER A 436 -5.28 11.05 -14.41
N ASP A 437 -4.33 11.27 -15.33
CA ASP A 437 -4.57 11.20 -16.77
C ASP A 437 -4.60 9.75 -17.28
N PHE A 438 -4.24 8.80 -16.42
CA PHE A 438 -4.27 7.37 -16.67
C PHE A 438 -5.34 6.68 -15.82
N ASP A 439 -5.97 5.69 -16.43
CA ASP A 439 -6.96 4.81 -15.84
C ASP A 439 -6.60 3.36 -16.14
N TYR A 440 -7.19 2.43 -15.41
CA TYR A 440 -7.05 1.00 -15.65
C TYR A 440 -8.41 0.33 -15.54
N HIS A 441 -8.61 -0.77 -16.27
CA HIS A 441 -9.80 -1.59 -16.10
C HIS A 441 -9.74 -2.29 -14.75
N ASP A 442 -10.66 -1.94 -13.85
CA ASP A 442 -10.80 -2.68 -12.59
C ASP A 442 -11.09 -4.16 -12.93
N PRO A 443 -10.37 -5.12 -12.34
CA PRO A 443 -10.59 -6.53 -12.60
C PRO A 443 -12.01 -6.91 -12.18
N ASN A 444 -12.85 -7.23 -13.16
CA ASN A 444 -14.25 -7.64 -12.95
C ASN A 444 -14.39 -9.16 -12.76
N ILE A 445 -13.28 -9.90 -12.81
CA ILE A 445 -13.22 -11.34 -12.59
C ILE A 445 -12.61 -11.55 -11.20
N PRO A 446 -13.21 -12.40 -10.34
CA PRO A 446 -12.58 -12.76 -9.07
C PRO A 446 -11.19 -13.33 -9.34
N MET A 447 -10.15 -12.78 -8.71
CA MET A 447 -8.83 -13.41 -8.76
C MET A 447 -8.95 -14.86 -8.29
N SER A 448 -8.34 -15.78 -9.05
CA SER A 448 -8.13 -17.14 -8.58
C SER A 448 -7.45 -17.09 -7.21
N ILE A 449 -7.88 -17.97 -6.29
CA ILE A 449 -7.24 -18.15 -4.98
C ILE A 449 -5.75 -18.43 -5.14
N ASP A 450 -5.34 -19.03 -6.25
CA ASP A 450 -3.97 -19.40 -6.57
C ASP A 450 -3.10 -18.18 -6.95
N CYS A 451 -3.71 -17.02 -7.24
CA CYS A 451 -3.00 -15.78 -7.59
C CYS A 451 -2.77 -14.85 -6.39
N ILE A 452 -3.23 -15.24 -5.20
CA ILE A 452 -2.96 -14.49 -3.96
C ILE A 452 -1.56 -14.89 -3.51
N SER A 453 -0.53 -14.17 -3.97
CA SER A 453 0.80 -14.25 -3.35
C SER A 453 0.64 -13.98 -1.85
N ASP A 454 1.28 -14.76 -0.99
CA ASP A 454 1.30 -14.52 0.45
C ASP A 454 1.62 -13.05 0.72
N TYR A 455 0.60 -12.30 1.12
CA TYR A 455 0.75 -10.89 1.44
C TYR A 455 1.55 -10.82 2.74
N VAL A 456 2.86 -10.59 2.62
CA VAL A 456 3.69 -10.24 3.77
C VAL A 456 3.23 -8.85 4.20
N GLU A 457 2.68 -8.78 5.41
CA GLU A 457 2.32 -7.52 6.04
C GLU A 457 3.61 -6.68 6.08
N ASP A 458 3.65 -5.58 5.32
CA ASP A 458 4.69 -4.56 5.49
C ASP A 458 4.68 -4.19 6.97
N SER A 459 5.65 -4.70 7.70
CA SER A 459 5.94 -4.20 9.03
C SER A 459 6.34 -2.76 8.81
N GLU A 460 5.44 -1.83 9.16
CA GLU A 460 5.77 -0.42 9.27
C GLU A 460 7.10 -0.39 10.04
N ILE A 461 8.16 0.10 9.38
CA ILE A 461 9.39 0.49 10.06
C ILE A 461 8.92 1.54 11.07
N LEU A 462 8.62 1.09 12.29
CA LEU A 462 8.67 1.93 13.45
C LEU A 462 10.11 2.42 13.43
N MET A 463 10.32 3.65 12.95
CA MET A 463 11.47 4.45 13.31
C MET A 463 11.41 4.55 14.84
N TYR A 464 11.90 3.52 15.52
CA TYR A 464 12.44 3.65 16.85
C TYR A 464 13.59 4.61 16.67
N ASN A 465 13.36 5.86 17.06
CA ASN A 465 14.45 6.75 17.39
C ASN A 465 15.13 6.12 18.60
N ASP A 466 16.18 5.35 18.35
CA ASP A 466 17.18 5.08 19.37
C ASP A 466 17.91 6.38 19.67
N ASN A 467 17.81 6.77 20.94
CA ASN A 467 18.44 7.88 21.67
C ASN A 467 17.76 9.25 21.63
#